data_AF-A0A6G4UB81-F1
#
_entry.id   AF-A0A6G4UB81-F1
#
_cell.length_a   1.000
_cell.length_b   1.000
_cell.length_c   1.000
_cell.angle_alpha   90.00
_cell.angle_beta   90.00
_cell.angle_gamma   90.00
#
_symmetry.space_group_name_H-M   'P 1'
#
loop_
_entity.id
_entity.type
_entity.pdbx_description
1 polymer ?
#
loop_
_entity_poly.entity_id
_entity_poly.type
_entity_poly.pdbx_seq_one_letter_code
_entity_poly.pdbx_strand_id
1 'polypeptide(L)'
;MINLQRRADTLLVKTSTRAAYDELLNAADLAAEYGHEDELAAAKRALAEYGDEPSRVTREELLDYHQHKAATLRTLLNDYAGHDLEEALAEAEAQLAALALEAEVRIVSFGYGHHDDAVPADVDDAHLVLDLRPFRDPCVHPDLVQRTGRDEPVHRLVLGTDGIVPLLDATAAAVRAFRADPSAAPVTVAVGGVRGRHRSVAFAISLGTWLRDDFRVAVEHTDIDREILAR
;
A
#
# COMPACT_ATOMS: atom_id res chain seq x y z
N MET A 1 -2.28 -17.88 -4.08
CA MET A 1 -3.25 -17.40 -5.08
C MET A 1 -4.68 -17.20 -4.51
N ILE A 2 -5.27 -18.16 -3.78
CA ILE A 2 -6.68 -18.08 -3.31
C ILE A 2 -7.00 -16.91 -2.34
N ASN A 3 -6.04 -16.46 -1.51
CA ASN A 3 -6.29 -15.40 -0.52
C ASN A 3 -6.32 -13.99 -1.14
N LEU A 4 -5.54 -13.75 -2.20
CA LEU A 4 -5.35 -12.41 -2.77
C LEU A 4 -6.42 -12.06 -3.82
N GLN A 5 -6.83 -13.01 -4.66
CA GLN A 5 -8.00 -12.82 -5.55
C GLN A 5 -9.25 -12.49 -4.74
N ARG A 6 -9.49 -13.24 -3.66
CA ARG A 6 -10.61 -12.95 -2.74
C ARG A 6 -10.50 -11.54 -2.14
N ARG A 7 -9.29 -11.06 -1.83
CA ARG A 7 -9.07 -9.72 -1.28
C ARG A 7 -9.32 -8.62 -2.33
N ALA A 8 -8.89 -8.84 -3.56
CA ALA A 8 -9.19 -7.98 -4.70
C ALA A 8 -10.70 -7.90 -4.97
N ASP A 9 -11.39 -9.05 -5.02
CA ASP A 9 -12.84 -9.12 -5.20
C ASP A 9 -13.58 -8.42 -4.04
N THR A 10 -13.13 -8.64 -2.80
CA THR A 10 -13.68 -7.96 -1.62
C THR A 10 -13.52 -6.45 -1.72
N LEU A 11 -12.37 -5.97 -2.22
CA LEU A 11 -12.14 -4.54 -2.35
C LEU A 11 -12.95 -3.92 -3.47
N LEU A 12 -13.06 -4.58 -4.62
CA LEU A 12 -13.96 -4.18 -5.72
C LEU A 12 -15.41 -4.05 -5.25
N VAL A 13 -15.87 -5.00 -4.41
CA VAL A 13 -17.18 -4.92 -3.79
C VAL A 13 -17.27 -3.71 -2.85
N LYS A 14 -16.29 -3.52 -1.95
CA LYS A 14 -16.27 -2.37 -1.04
C LYS A 14 -16.29 -1.03 -1.79
N THR A 15 -15.44 -0.84 -2.80
CA THR A 15 -15.39 0.39 -3.60
C THR A 15 -16.71 0.66 -4.32
N SER A 16 -17.28 -0.36 -4.97
CA SER A 16 -18.56 -0.26 -5.66
C SER A 16 -19.71 0.08 -4.69
N THR A 17 -19.80 -0.62 -3.55
CA THR A 17 -20.84 -0.36 -2.55
C THR A 17 -20.75 1.03 -1.95
N ARG A 18 -19.53 1.51 -1.66
CA ARG A 18 -19.33 2.87 -1.13
C ARG A 18 -19.70 3.95 -2.14
N ALA A 19 -19.26 3.81 -3.40
CA ALA A 19 -19.55 4.77 -4.45
C ALA A 19 -21.07 4.92 -4.69
N ALA A 20 -21.79 3.79 -4.79
CA ALA A 20 -23.25 3.81 -4.97
C ALA A 20 -23.97 4.43 -3.76
N TYR A 21 -23.49 4.17 -2.54
CA TYR A 21 -24.03 4.79 -1.33
C TYR A 21 -23.82 6.31 -1.29
N ASP A 22 -22.61 6.78 -1.63
CA ASP A 22 -22.29 8.22 -1.64
C ASP A 22 -23.07 8.97 -2.74
N GLU A 23 -23.31 8.37 -3.90
CA GLU A 23 -24.18 8.93 -4.95
C GLU A 23 -25.63 9.10 -4.47
N LEU A 24 -26.17 8.10 -3.77
CA LEU A 24 -27.52 8.16 -3.20
C LEU A 24 -27.65 9.21 -2.10
N LEU A 25 -26.63 9.36 -1.25
CA LEU A 25 -26.57 10.43 -0.26
C LEU A 25 -26.60 11.81 -0.93
N ASN A 26 -25.74 12.03 -1.92
CA ASN A 26 -25.70 13.29 -2.65
C ASN A 26 -27.02 13.59 -3.38
N ALA A 27 -27.64 12.58 -3.99
CA ALA A 27 -28.95 12.73 -4.61
C ALA A 27 -30.04 13.10 -3.58
N ALA A 28 -30.01 12.52 -2.38
CA ALA A 28 -30.92 12.88 -1.30
C ALA A 28 -30.70 14.33 -0.83
N ASP A 29 -29.45 14.75 -0.66
CA ASP A 29 -29.12 16.11 -0.22
C ASP A 29 -29.59 17.15 -1.25
N LEU A 30 -29.30 16.93 -2.54
CA LEU A 30 -29.77 17.81 -3.62
C LEU A 30 -31.30 17.83 -3.71
N ALA A 31 -31.97 16.69 -3.62
CA ALA A 31 -33.42 16.62 -3.66
C ALA A 31 -34.06 17.40 -2.48
N ALA A 32 -33.46 17.32 -1.29
CA ALA A 32 -33.89 18.10 -0.14
C ALA A 32 -33.64 19.61 -0.33
N GLU A 33 -32.48 19.99 -0.88
CA GLU A 33 -32.12 21.39 -1.14
C GLU A 33 -33.09 22.06 -2.13
N TYR A 34 -33.50 21.34 -3.17
CA TYR A 34 -34.36 21.87 -4.24
C TYR A 34 -35.85 21.53 -4.10
N GLY A 35 -36.26 20.87 -3.01
CA GLY A 35 -37.69 20.60 -2.71
C GLY A 35 -38.33 19.48 -3.54
N HIS A 36 -37.55 18.50 -3.97
CA HIS A 36 -37.98 17.33 -4.74
C HIS A 36 -38.37 16.17 -3.80
N GLU A 37 -39.59 16.20 -3.28
CA GLU A 37 -40.05 15.28 -2.21
C GLU A 37 -40.10 13.79 -2.64
N ASP A 38 -40.52 13.50 -3.87
CA ASP A 38 -40.63 12.13 -4.38
C ASP A 38 -39.24 11.50 -4.56
N GLU A 39 -38.30 12.25 -5.13
CA GLU A 39 -36.90 11.85 -5.31
C GLU A 39 -36.20 11.67 -3.96
N LEU A 40 -36.44 12.56 -2.99
CA LEU A 40 -35.93 12.43 -1.63
C LEU A 40 -36.44 11.15 -0.96
N ALA A 41 -37.74 10.84 -1.11
CA ALA A 41 -38.33 9.62 -0.57
C ALA A 41 -37.83 8.35 -1.27
N ALA A 42 -37.50 8.42 -2.57
CA ALA A 42 -36.88 7.32 -3.30
C ALA A 42 -35.43 7.07 -2.83
N ALA A 43 -34.62 8.12 -2.74
CA ALA A 43 -33.23 8.02 -2.29
C ALA A 43 -33.12 7.48 -0.85
N LYS A 44 -33.98 7.95 0.07
CA LYS A 44 -34.04 7.42 1.45
C LYS A 44 -34.40 5.94 1.52
N ARG A 45 -35.30 5.46 0.65
CA ARG A 45 -35.65 4.03 0.57
C ARG A 45 -34.46 3.20 0.09
N ALA A 46 -33.75 3.65 -0.95
CA ALA A 46 -32.57 2.97 -1.45
C ALA A 46 -31.42 2.96 -0.42
N LEU A 47 -31.19 4.06 0.30
CA LEU A 47 -30.20 4.10 1.38
C LEU A 47 -30.52 3.11 2.51
N ALA A 48 -31.81 2.89 2.81
CA ALA A 48 -32.23 1.93 3.83
C ALA A 48 -31.88 0.47 3.48
N GLU A 49 -31.67 0.14 2.20
CA GLU A 49 -31.28 -1.21 1.76
C GLU A 49 -29.84 -1.59 2.19
N TYR A 50 -28.98 -0.61 2.45
CA TYR A 50 -27.61 -0.85 2.91
C TYR A 50 -27.53 -1.28 4.39
N GLY A 51 -28.56 -1.00 5.19
CA GLY A 51 -28.60 -1.30 6.63
C GLY A 51 -27.65 -0.42 7.44
N ASP A 52 -26.34 -0.69 7.34
CA ASP A 52 -25.25 0.09 7.94
C ASP A 52 -24.50 0.88 6.85
N GLU A 53 -23.85 1.98 7.24
CA GLU A 53 -23.00 2.75 6.32
C GLU A 53 -21.83 1.87 5.81
N PRO A 54 -21.64 1.74 4.49
CA PRO A 54 -20.52 0.99 3.94
C PRO A 54 -19.18 1.55 4.42
N SER A 55 -18.29 0.65 4.84
CA SER A 55 -16.96 1.03 5.29
C SER A 55 -16.24 1.84 4.21
N ARG A 56 -15.66 2.97 4.61
CA ARG A 56 -14.81 3.76 3.72
C ARG A 56 -13.63 2.92 3.26
N VAL A 57 -13.38 2.91 1.96
CA VAL A 57 -12.15 2.33 1.41
C VAL A 57 -11.01 3.27 1.73
N THR A 58 -10.02 2.75 2.45
CA THR A 58 -8.84 3.52 2.83
C THR A 58 -7.86 3.60 1.67
N ARG A 59 -7.02 4.64 1.70
CA ARG A 59 -5.93 4.81 0.72
C ARG A 59 -4.95 3.64 0.72
N GLU A 60 -4.67 3.08 1.90
CA GLU A 60 -3.81 1.90 2.04
C GLU A 60 -4.42 0.68 1.36
N GLU A 61 -5.73 0.44 1.53
CA GLU A 61 -6.41 -0.67 0.85
C GLU A 61 -6.35 -0.50 -0.68
N LEU A 62 -6.50 0.72 -1.21
CA LEU A 62 -6.33 0.99 -2.65
C LEU A 62 -4.90 0.74 -3.12
N LEU A 63 -3.90 1.24 -2.39
CA LEU A 63 -2.49 0.99 -2.72
C LEU A 63 -2.18 -0.51 -2.75
N ASP A 64 -2.58 -1.25 -1.73
CA ASP A 64 -2.38 -2.71 -1.64
C ASP A 64 -3.04 -3.44 -2.82
N TYR A 65 -4.25 -3.01 -3.20
CA TYR A 65 -4.95 -3.57 -4.36
C TYR A 65 -4.26 -3.29 -5.68
N HIS A 66 -3.92 -2.02 -5.98
CA HIS A 66 -3.28 -1.70 -7.26
C HIS A 66 -1.87 -2.31 -7.35
N GLN A 67 -1.15 -2.41 -6.22
CA GLN A 67 0.13 -3.14 -6.15
C GLN A 67 -0.05 -4.60 -6.50
N HIS A 68 -1.06 -5.25 -5.90
CA HIS A 68 -1.34 -6.65 -6.17
C HIS A 68 -1.82 -6.87 -7.62
N LYS A 69 -2.68 -5.99 -8.15
CA LYS A 69 -3.14 -6.00 -9.54
C LYS A 69 -1.94 -5.91 -10.48
N ALA A 70 -1.05 -4.94 -10.28
CA ALA A 70 0.15 -4.77 -11.09
C ALA A 70 1.08 -5.99 -10.99
N ALA A 71 1.35 -6.50 -9.78
CA ALA A 71 2.20 -7.68 -9.59
C ALA A 71 1.62 -8.92 -10.31
N THR A 72 0.33 -9.16 -10.19
CA THR A 72 -0.37 -10.27 -10.86
C THR A 72 -0.30 -10.15 -12.37
N LEU A 73 -0.56 -8.96 -12.91
CA LEU A 73 -0.51 -8.71 -14.35
C LEU A 73 0.90 -8.88 -14.90
N ARG A 74 1.94 -8.43 -14.17
CA ARG A 74 3.35 -8.70 -14.53
C ARG A 74 3.65 -10.19 -14.57
N THR A 75 3.17 -10.96 -13.59
CA THR A 75 3.33 -12.42 -13.59
C THR A 75 2.65 -13.05 -14.80
N LEU A 76 1.41 -12.67 -15.11
CA LEU A 76 0.68 -13.19 -16.25
C LEU A 76 1.38 -12.86 -17.58
N LEU A 77 1.94 -11.65 -17.71
CA LEU A 77 2.67 -11.23 -18.92
C LEU A 77 3.96 -12.03 -19.16
N ASN A 78 4.51 -12.69 -18.14
CA ASN A 78 5.64 -13.61 -18.34
C ASN A 78 5.22 -14.88 -19.10
N ASP A 79 3.98 -15.32 -18.89
CA ASP A 79 3.44 -16.57 -19.44
C ASP A 79 2.56 -16.35 -20.68
N TYR A 80 1.96 -15.16 -20.81
CA TYR A 80 0.97 -14.82 -21.82
C TYR A 80 1.22 -13.45 -22.43
N ALA A 81 1.37 -13.37 -23.75
CA ALA A 81 1.39 -12.11 -24.47
C ALA A 81 -0.03 -11.67 -24.84
N GLY A 82 -0.35 -10.39 -24.64
CA GLY A 82 -1.63 -9.82 -25.05
C GLY A 82 -1.72 -8.33 -24.75
N HIS A 83 -2.15 -7.54 -25.73
CA HIS A 83 -2.30 -6.08 -25.60
C HIS A 83 -3.20 -5.70 -24.42
N ASP A 84 -4.28 -6.44 -24.20
CA ASP A 84 -5.22 -6.20 -23.10
C ASP A 84 -4.55 -6.32 -21.71
N LEU A 85 -3.57 -7.24 -21.55
CA LEU A 85 -2.82 -7.39 -20.30
C LEU A 85 -1.82 -6.26 -20.10
N GLU A 86 -1.16 -5.81 -21.17
CA GLU A 86 -0.25 -4.67 -21.14
C GLU A 86 -1.00 -3.37 -20.79
N GLU A 87 -2.17 -3.14 -21.39
CA GLU A 87 -3.02 -2.00 -21.10
C GLU A 87 -3.52 -2.03 -19.65
N ALA A 88 -3.99 -3.19 -19.17
CA ALA A 88 -4.42 -3.34 -17.79
C ALA A 88 -3.28 -3.14 -16.78
N LEU A 89 -2.05 -3.54 -17.12
CA LEU A 89 -0.88 -3.30 -16.27
C LEU A 89 -0.57 -1.80 -16.23
N ALA A 90 -0.51 -1.14 -17.39
CA ALA A 90 -0.26 0.29 -17.48
C ALA A 90 -1.30 1.10 -16.70
N GLU A 91 -2.58 0.71 -16.77
CA GLU A 91 -3.66 1.32 -15.97
C GLU A 91 -3.41 1.14 -14.46
N ALA A 92 -3.07 -0.06 -14.01
CA ALA A 92 -2.80 -0.33 -12.60
C ALA A 92 -1.57 0.46 -12.09
N GLU A 93 -0.53 0.56 -12.90
CA GLU A 93 0.68 1.34 -12.59
C GLU A 93 0.39 2.85 -12.56
N ALA A 94 -0.45 3.36 -13.48
CA ALA A 94 -0.89 4.75 -13.46
C ALA A 94 -1.72 5.07 -12.21
N GLN A 95 -2.60 4.15 -11.77
CA GLN A 95 -3.37 4.29 -10.54
C GLN A 95 -2.46 4.33 -9.30
N LEU A 96 -1.41 3.50 -9.26
CA LEU A 96 -0.38 3.56 -8.22
C LEU A 96 0.37 4.89 -8.23
N ALA A 97 0.81 5.34 -9.39
CA ALA A 97 1.55 6.60 -9.52
C ALA A 97 0.70 7.79 -9.10
N ALA A 98 -0.58 7.83 -9.47
CA ALA A 98 -1.51 8.87 -9.07
C ALA A 98 -1.69 8.90 -7.54
N LEU A 99 -1.89 7.74 -6.92
CA LEU A 99 -1.92 7.64 -5.47
C LEU A 99 -0.61 8.16 -4.89
N ALA A 100 0.55 7.64 -5.31
CA ALA A 100 1.86 8.04 -4.81
C ALA A 100 2.13 9.55 -4.91
N LEU A 101 1.71 10.21 -5.99
CA LEU A 101 1.85 11.66 -6.19
C LEU A 101 1.10 12.51 -5.15
N GLU A 102 0.01 11.99 -4.60
CA GLU A 102 -0.73 12.68 -3.52
C GLU A 102 -0.12 12.48 -2.14
N ALA A 103 0.89 11.61 -2.01
CA ALA A 103 1.55 11.35 -0.74
C ALA A 103 2.47 12.51 -0.35
N GLU A 104 2.43 12.89 0.92
CA GLU A 104 3.44 13.77 1.52
C GLU A 104 4.66 12.96 1.98
N VAL A 105 4.46 11.68 2.27
CA VAL A 105 5.51 10.73 2.60
C VAL A 105 5.30 9.45 1.80
N ARG A 106 6.32 9.06 1.03
CA ARG A 106 6.37 7.79 0.32
C ARG A 106 7.39 6.88 0.98
N ILE A 107 7.01 5.64 1.27
CA ILE A 107 7.87 4.64 1.89
C ILE A 107 7.92 3.45 0.95
N VAL A 108 9.11 3.13 0.45
CA VAL A 108 9.33 2.01 -0.48
C VAL A 108 10.19 0.97 0.20
N SER A 109 9.74 -0.28 0.21
CA SER A 109 10.56 -1.41 0.66
C SER A 109 11.07 -2.21 -0.53
N PHE A 110 12.35 -2.55 -0.53
CA PHE A 110 12.99 -3.29 -1.62
C PHE A 110 14.01 -4.32 -1.10
N GLY A 111 14.52 -5.15 -2.00
CA GLY A 111 15.52 -6.18 -1.74
C GLY A 111 16.78 -5.99 -2.56
N TYR A 112 17.91 -5.67 -1.93
CA TYR A 112 19.20 -5.49 -2.60
C TYR A 112 19.61 -6.65 -3.52
N GLY A 113 19.21 -7.89 -3.22
CA GLY A 113 19.57 -9.06 -4.02
C GLY A 113 18.81 -9.18 -5.35
N HIS A 114 17.80 -8.35 -5.61
CA HIS A 114 17.07 -8.34 -6.89
C HIS A 114 17.62 -7.32 -7.89
N HIS A 115 18.61 -6.53 -7.48
CA HIS A 115 19.04 -5.30 -8.14
C HIS A 115 20.56 -5.35 -8.25
N ASP A 116 21.04 -6.14 -9.20
CA ASP A 116 22.46 -6.52 -9.29
C ASP A 116 23.42 -5.34 -9.54
N ASP A 117 22.96 -4.22 -10.11
CA ASP A 117 23.80 -3.02 -10.37
C ASP A 117 23.07 -1.66 -10.29
N ALA A 118 21.75 -1.63 -10.13
CA ALA A 118 20.96 -0.40 -10.00
C ALA A 118 19.79 -0.63 -9.07
N VAL A 119 19.72 0.11 -7.96
CA VAL A 119 18.53 0.10 -7.11
C VAL A 119 17.34 0.66 -7.90
N PRO A 120 16.09 0.31 -7.54
CA PRO A 120 14.92 0.88 -8.19
C PRO A 120 15.00 2.41 -8.26
N ALA A 121 14.53 3.04 -9.34
CA ALA A 121 14.70 4.49 -9.56
C ALA A 121 14.15 5.35 -8.41
N ASP A 122 13.08 4.86 -7.77
CA ASP A 122 12.48 5.43 -6.57
C ASP A 122 13.36 5.35 -5.31
N VAL A 123 14.35 4.46 -5.28
CA VAL A 123 15.38 4.37 -4.23
C VAL A 123 16.50 5.37 -4.51
N ASP A 124 16.91 5.56 -5.76
CA ASP A 124 17.95 6.55 -6.12
C ASP A 124 17.54 7.98 -5.77
N ASP A 125 16.26 8.32 -5.97
CA ASP A 125 15.69 9.63 -5.63
C ASP A 125 15.19 9.73 -4.18
N ALA A 126 15.48 8.73 -3.33
CA ALA A 126 15.03 8.72 -1.95
C ALA A 126 15.81 9.73 -1.09
N HIS A 127 15.10 10.42 -0.20
CA HIS A 127 15.70 11.37 0.73
C HIS A 127 16.39 10.63 1.89
N LEU A 128 15.86 9.47 2.26
CA LEU A 128 16.41 8.57 3.26
C LEU A 128 16.46 7.15 2.69
N VAL A 129 17.62 6.50 2.81
CA VAL A 129 17.79 5.09 2.46
C VAL A 129 18.28 4.33 3.70
N LEU A 130 17.52 3.33 4.12
CA LEU A 130 17.82 2.51 5.30
C LEU A 130 18.18 1.09 4.89
N ASP A 131 19.40 0.66 5.19
CA ASP A 131 19.83 -0.72 5.01
C ASP A 131 19.56 -1.55 6.26
N LEU A 132 18.61 -2.47 6.18
CA LEU A 132 18.25 -3.37 7.28
C LEU A 132 18.94 -4.74 7.20
N ARG A 133 19.85 -4.97 6.23
CA ARG A 133 20.63 -6.21 6.13
C ARG A 133 21.44 -6.55 7.40
N PRO A 134 21.94 -5.58 8.19
CA PRO A 134 22.66 -5.88 9.44
C PRO A 134 21.79 -6.48 10.55
N PHE A 135 20.47 -6.28 10.52
CA PHE A 135 19.56 -6.79 11.55
C PHE A 135 19.27 -8.28 11.38
N ARG A 136 18.84 -8.94 12.46
CA ARG A 136 18.54 -10.38 12.51
C ARG A 136 17.61 -10.81 11.37
N ASP A 137 18.02 -11.83 10.61
CA ASP A 137 17.22 -12.35 9.50
C ASP A 137 16.11 -13.29 10.00
N PRO A 138 14.81 -13.01 9.73
CA PRO A 138 13.70 -13.90 10.08
C PRO A 138 13.82 -15.32 9.50
N CYS A 139 14.56 -15.48 8.39
CA CYS A 139 14.72 -16.77 7.71
C CYS A 139 15.64 -17.76 8.43
N VAL A 140 16.11 -17.44 9.65
CA VAL A 140 16.62 -18.46 10.58
C VAL A 140 15.53 -19.43 11.05
N HIS A 141 14.26 -19.04 10.94
CA HIS A 141 13.11 -19.90 11.19
C HIS A 141 12.55 -20.42 9.84
N PRO A 142 12.63 -21.73 9.54
CA PRO A 142 12.17 -22.29 8.27
C PRO A 142 10.72 -21.94 7.93
N ASP A 143 9.83 -21.94 8.92
CA ASP A 143 8.40 -21.65 8.77
C ASP A 143 8.09 -20.19 8.39
N LEU A 144 9.10 -19.31 8.43
CA LEU A 144 8.98 -17.90 8.06
C LEU A 144 9.52 -17.60 6.65
N VAL A 145 10.23 -18.53 6.02
CA VAL A 145 10.88 -18.31 4.70
C VAL A 145 9.86 -17.91 3.64
N GLN A 146 8.71 -18.60 3.61
CA GLN A 146 7.63 -18.36 2.65
C GLN A 146 6.67 -17.23 3.06
N ARG A 147 6.80 -16.72 4.29
CA ARG A 147 6.02 -15.59 4.79
C ARG A 147 6.64 -14.27 4.35
N THR A 148 5.95 -13.18 4.60
CA THR A 148 6.39 -11.81 4.29
C THR A 148 6.27 -10.94 5.54
N GLY A 149 6.80 -9.72 5.48
CA GLY A 149 6.65 -8.73 6.55
C GLY A 149 5.21 -8.28 6.79
N ARG A 150 4.26 -8.63 5.90
CA ARG A 150 2.82 -8.48 6.14
C ARG A 150 2.28 -9.50 7.13
N ASP A 151 2.95 -10.65 7.28
CA ASP A 151 2.50 -11.72 8.16
C ASP A 151 2.92 -11.45 9.60
N GLU A 152 1.95 -11.43 10.50
CA GLU A 152 2.12 -11.12 11.92
C GLU A 152 3.32 -11.82 12.60
N PRO A 153 3.63 -13.11 12.35
CA PRO A 153 4.80 -13.75 12.95
C PRO A 153 6.14 -13.17 12.47
N VAL A 154 6.25 -12.78 11.20
CA VAL A 154 7.44 -12.10 10.67
C VAL A 154 7.50 -10.68 11.22
N HIS A 155 6.38 -9.97 11.19
CA HIS A 155 6.28 -8.59 11.65
C HIS A 155 6.75 -8.46 13.10
N ARG A 156 6.21 -9.28 14.00
CA ARG A 156 6.62 -9.31 15.42
C ARG A 156 8.08 -9.67 15.61
N LEU A 157 8.60 -10.63 14.84
CA LEU A 157 10.00 -11.02 14.94
C LEU A 157 10.94 -9.88 14.53
N VAL A 158 10.59 -9.14 13.48
CA VAL A 158 11.36 -7.96 13.04
C VAL A 158 11.28 -6.87 14.10
N LEU A 159 10.09 -6.48 14.56
CA LEU A 159 9.93 -5.44 15.58
C LEU A 159 10.55 -5.80 16.94
N GLY A 160 10.60 -7.08 17.27
CA GLY A 160 11.28 -7.59 18.46
C GLY A 160 12.81 -7.68 18.35
N THR A 161 13.39 -7.29 17.21
CA THR A 161 14.85 -7.24 17.04
C THR A 161 15.39 -5.93 17.62
N ASP A 162 16.37 -6.03 18.52
CA ASP A 162 17.00 -4.88 19.16
C ASP A 162 17.46 -3.84 18.12
N GLY A 163 17.15 -2.57 18.41
CA GLY A 163 17.46 -1.44 17.55
C GLY A 163 16.43 -1.14 16.45
N ILE A 164 15.52 -2.06 16.09
CA ILE A 164 14.50 -1.79 15.07
C ILE A 164 13.52 -0.69 15.50
N VAL A 165 12.97 -0.78 16.71
CA VAL A 165 12.04 0.25 17.23
C VAL A 165 12.73 1.61 17.40
N PRO A 166 13.91 1.72 18.02
CA PRO A 166 14.66 2.98 18.05
C PRO A 166 14.98 3.55 16.65
N LEU A 167 15.26 2.70 15.66
CA LEU A 167 15.49 3.13 14.28
C LEU A 167 14.19 3.64 13.64
N LEU A 168 13.04 3.01 13.90
CA LEU A 168 11.73 3.52 13.49
C LEU A 168 11.49 4.92 14.08
N ASP A 169 11.75 5.11 15.37
CA ASP A 169 11.56 6.40 16.05
C ASP A 169 12.42 7.48 15.42
N ALA A 170 13.71 7.19 15.22
CA ALA A 170 14.66 8.10 14.60
C ALA A 170 14.27 8.44 13.15
N THR A 171 13.79 7.45 12.39
CA THR A 171 13.35 7.65 11.00
C THR A 171 12.10 8.50 10.94
N ALA A 172 11.11 8.22 11.79
CA ALA A 172 9.88 9.02 11.86
C ALA A 172 10.19 10.47 12.26
N ALA A 173 11.10 10.68 13.22
CA ALA A 173 11.57 12.01 13.59
C ALA A 173 12.26 12.74 12.43
N ALA A 174 13.11 12.04 11.65
CA ALA A 174 13.75 12.62 10.47
C ALA A 174 12.72 13.01 9.39
N VAL A 175 11.72 12.17 9.13
CA VAL A 175 10.63 12.49 8.19
C VAL A 175 9.85 13.72 8.64
N ARG A 176 9.47 13.79 9.92
CA ARG A 176 8.80 14.97 10.49
C ARG A 176 9.66 16.24 10.34
N ALA A 177 10.98 16.12 10.50
CA ALA A 177 11.88 17.25 10.29
C ALA A 177 11.92 17.72 8.84
N PHE A 178 11.97 16.80 7.86
CA PHE A 178 11.85 17.16 6.44
C PHE A 178 10.50 17.81 6.09
N ARG A 179 9.42 17.37 6.75
CA ARG A 179 8.05 17.86 6.57
C ARG A 179 7.67 19.03 7.50
N ALA A 180 8.62 19.60 8.23
CA ALA A 180 8.32 20.67 9.20
C ALA A 180 7.78 21.95 8.54
N ASP A 181 8.16 22.22 7.29
CA ASP A 181 7.58 23.27 6.46
C ASP A 181 6.34 22.71 5.71
N PRO A 182 5.14 23.31 5.87
CA PRO A 182 3.93 22.88 5.14
C PRO A 182 4.08 22.92 3.61
N SER A 183 4.98 23.75 3.09
CA SER A 183 5.30 23.89 1.65
C SER A 183 6.39 22.95 1.17
N ALA A 184 6.98 22.13 2.06
CA ALA A 184 8.01 21.18 1.69
C ALA A 184 7.53 20.22 0.59
N ALA A 185 8.46 19.72 -0.21
CA ALA A 185 8.19 18.67 -1.16
C ALA A 185 7.84 17.34 -0.42
N PRO A 186 7.20 16.38 -1.11
CA PRO A 186 7.06 15.03 -0.61
C PRO A 186 8.39 14.38 -0.25
N VAL A 187 8.42 13.61 0.83
CA VAL A 187 9.62 12.89 1.30
C VAL A 187 9.52 11.44 0.90
N THR A 188 10.58 10.90 0.29
CA THR A 188 10.69 9.46 0.01
C THR A 188 11.67 8.80 0.96
N VAL A 189 11.25 7.70 1.59
CA VAL A 189 12.06 6.82 2.44
C VAL A 189 12.15 5.44 1.78
N ALA A 190 13.34 5.01 1.41
CA ALA A 190 13.60 3.67 0.91
C ALA A 190 14.15 2.77 2.03
N VAL A 191 13.63 1.55 2.12
CA VAL A 191 14.01 0.57 3.15
C VAL A 191 14.44 -0.74 2.48
N GLY A 192 15.72 -1.05 2.59
CA GLY A 192 16.35 -2.18 1.93
C GLY A 192 16.53 -3.39 2.84
N GLY A 193 16.13 -4.56 2.36
CA GLY A 193 16.50 -5.86 2.93
C GLY A 193 17.32 -6.68 1.94
N VAL A 194 17.60 -7.95 2.23
CA VAL A 194 18.26 -8.83 1.23
C VAL A 194 17.30 -9.13 0.08
N ARG A 195 16.13 -9.72 0.37
CA ARG A 195 15.13 -10.13 -0.64
C ARG A 195 13.89 -9.22 -0.71
N GLY A 196 13.85 -8.14 0.06
CA GLY A 196 12.70 -7.23 0.00
C GLY A 196 11.37 -7.81 0.51
N ARG A 197 11.40 -8.89 1.28
CA ARG A 197 10.20 -9.63 1.71
C ARG A 197 9.89 -9.56 3.19
N HIS A 198 10.89 -9.44 4.06
CA HIS A 198 10.72 -9.57 5.52
C HIS A 198 11.01 -8.27 6.27
N ARG A 199 12.29 -8.01 6.56
CA ARG A 199 12.75 -6.87 7.39
C ARG A 199 12.30 -5.53 6.82
N SER A 200 12.58 -5.29 5.54
CA SER A 200 12.23 -4.04 4.87
C SER A 200 10.73 -3.81 4.81
N VAL A 201 9.95 -4.85 4.48
CA VAL A 201 8.49 -4.79 4.45
C VAL A 201 7.90 -4.48 5.83
N ALA A 202 8.28 -5.24 6.87
CA ALA A 202 7.75 -5.06 8.22
C ALA A 202 8.10 -3.67 8.79
N PHE A 203 9.33 -3.20 8.54
CA PHE A 203 9.74 -1.86 8.93
C PHE A 203 8.95 -0.78 8.17
N ALA A 204 8.78 -0.91 6.85
CA ALA A 204 8.03 0.05 6.03
C ALA A 204 6.55 0.15 6.45
N ILE A 205 5.88 -0.97 6.73
CA ILE A 205 4.50 -0.99 7.24
C ILE A 205 4.42 -0.27 8.60
N SER A 206 5.37 -0.56 9.50
CA SER A 206 5.40 0.04 10.84
C SER A 206 5.64 1.54 10.78
N LEU A 207 6.63 1.97 9.99
CA LEU A 207 6.92 3.39 9.78
C LEU A 207 5.72 4.11 9.18
N GLY A 208 5.07 3.48 8.19
CA GLY A 208 3.87 4.04 7.59
C GLY A 208 2.75 4.21 8.60
N THR A 209 2.53 3.22 9.46
CA THR A 209 1.54 3.29 10.55
C THR A 209 1.82 4.47 11.49
N TRP A 210 3.08 4.68 11.87
CA TRP A 210 3.47 5.74 12.80
C TRP A 210 3.37 7.17 12.25
N LEU A 211 3.39 7.31 10.93
CA LEU A 211 3.38 8.61 10.25
C LEU A 211 2.00 9.00 9.72
N ARG A 212 1.02 8.09 9.73
CA ARG A 212 -0.31 8.31 9.16
C ARG A 212 -1.16 9.34 9.88
N ASP A 213 -0.95 9.51 11.18
CA ASP A 213 -1.67 10.53 11.95
C ASP A 213 -1.17 11.94 11.62
N ASP A 214 0.06 12.05 11.10
CA ASP A 214 0.71 13.33 10.79
C ASP A 214 0.65 13.67 9.29
N PHE A 215 0.67 12.67 8.40
CA PHE A 215 0.89 12.85 6.97
C PHE A 215 0.03 11.92 6.10
N ARG A 216 -0.20 12.32 4.84
CA ARG A 216 -0.64 11.39 3.79
C ARG A 216 0.53 10.47 3.39
N VAL A 217 0.49 9.22 3.86
CA VAL A 217 1.57 8.23 3.65
C VAL A 217 1.20 7.19 2.58
N ALA A 218 2.09 6.97 1.59
CA ALA A 218 2.07 5.78 0.71
C ALA A 218 3.13 4.77 1.13
N VAL A 219 2.77 3.49 1.20
CA VAL A 219 3.71 2.39 1.43
C VAL A 219 3.69 1.45 0.24
N GLU A 220 4.85 1.19 -0.35
CA GLU A 220 5.04 0.37 -1.52
C GLU A 220 6.09 -0.72 -1.28
N HIS A 221 5.86 -1.89 -1.85
CA HIS A 221 6.71 -3.05 -1.65
C HIS A 221 7.17 -3.61 -3.00
N THR A 222 8.32 -3.16 -3.48
CA THR A 222 8.85 -3.42 -4.84
C THR A 222 9.03 -4.91 -5.12
N ASP A 223 9.58 -5.65 -4.15
CA ASP A 223 10.05 -7.02 -4.37
C ASP A 223 9.27 -8.07 -3.56
N ILE A 224 8.20 -7.68 -2.86
CA ILE A 224 7.50 -8.58 -1.92
C ILE A 224 6.92 -9.82 -2.60
N ASP A 225 6.48 -9.68 -3.85
CA ASP A 225 5.88 -10.75 -4.64
C ASP A 225 6.88 -11.41 -5.61
N ARG A 226 8.14 -10.94 -5.66
CA ARG A 226 9.19 -11.57 -6.48
C ARG A 226 9.56 -12.95 -5.95
N GLU A 227 10.15 -13.77 -6.81
CA GLU A 227 10.65 -15.10 -6.45
C GLU A 227 11.64 -15.04 -5.28
N ILE A 228 11.61 -16.08 -4.45
CA ILE A 228 12.53 -16.18 -3.32
C ILE A 228 13.91 -16.56 -3.86
N LEU A 229 14.86 -15.62 -3.79
CA LEU A 229 16.25 -15.89 -4.16
C LEU A 229 16.80 -17.07 -3.36
N ALA A 230 17.39 -18.03 -4.08
CA ALA A 230 18.13 -19.14 -3.48
C ALA A 230 19.32 -18.61 -2.66
N ARG A 231 19.69 -19.36 -1.63
CA ARG A 231 20.85 -19.06 -0.77
C ARG A 231 22.17 -19.36 -1.48
#